data_AF-A0A7Y6XI23-F1
#
_entry.id   AF-A0A7Y6XI23-F1
#
_cell.length_a   1.000
_cell.length_b   1.000
_cell.length_c   1.000
_cell.angle_alpha   90.00
_cell.angle_beta   90.00
_cell.angle_gamma   90.00
#
_symmetry.space_group_name_H-M   'P 1'
#
loop_
_entity.id
_entity.type
_entity.pdbx_description
1 polymer ?
#
loop_
_entity_poly.entity_id
_entity_poly.type
_entity_poly.pdbx_seq_one_letter_code
_entity_poly.pdbx_strand_id
1 'polypeptide(L)'
;MRSSFVIVAVMFAGCLGTSARTPVRAGDTRGLLAPEAGRLLATSPEHFMEACRRDIQEARGAVARLTTPGARPVTTEALLTTYDDAMALLDDTVGRSGIGANVHPDAAFRAAAERCEQAVERVRTDISLDRRVYDVLAALDVTRQDAVTRRWVAKVLRGFQRAGVNRDEATRERVRMLQEELIVLGQEFNRHIHEDVRHLDVAPSALAGLPEDYVRTH
;
A
#
# COMPACT_ATOMS: atom_id res chain seq x y z
N MET A 1 -36.25 -54.26 42.71
CA MET A 1 -36.15 -53.19 43.73
C MET A 1 -35.54 -51.96 43.06
N ARG A 2 -36.13 -50.79 43.29
CA ARG A 2 -36.06 -49.59 42.44
C ARG A 2 -34.65 -48.99 42.38
N SER A 3 -34.14 -48.78 41.16
CA SER A 3 -32.94 -47.99 40.87
C SER A 3 -33.26 -46.50 40.98
N SER A 4 -32.61 -45.79 41.90
CA SER A 4 -32.66 -44.33 42.01
C SER A 4 -31.39 -43.73 41.43
N PHE A 5 -31.50 -43.09 40.26
CA PHE A 5 -30.47 -42.22 39.70
C PHE A 5 -30.58 -40.84 40.36
N VAL A 6 -29.50 -40.38 40.98
CA VAL A 6 -29.37 -39.00 41.49
C VAL A 6 -28.77 -38.14 40.39
N ILE A 7 -29.57 -37.20 39.86
CA ILE A 7 -29.11 -36.18 38.92
C ILE A 7 -28.57 -35.00 39.76
N VAL A 8 -27.26 -34.75 39.67
CA VAL A 8 -26.63 -33.55 40.23
C VAL A 8 -26.74 -32.43 39.20
N ALA A 9 -27.59 -31.44 39.48
CA ALA A 9 -27.71 -30.23 38.68
C ALA A 9 -26.59 -29.24 39.07
N VAL A 10 -25.62 -29.02 38.18
CA VAL A 10 -24.61 -27.97 38.31
C VAL A 10 -25.22 -26.66 37.82
N MET A 11 -25.53 -25.74 38.75
CA MET A 11 -25.90 -24.37 38.39
C MET A 11 -24.64 -23.56 38.06
N PHE A 12 -24.48 -23.18 36.79
CA PHE A 12 -23.51 -22.15 36.40
C PHE A 12 -24.09 -20.77 36.71
N ALA A 13 -23.55 -20.11 37.72
CA ALA A 13 -23.78 -18.70 37.99
C ALA A 13 -23.10 -17.86 36.90
N GLY A 14 -23.86 -17.37 35.93
CA GLY A 14 -23.39 -16.43 34.93
C GLY A 14 -23.11 -15.07 35.57
N CYS A 15 -21.84 -14.68 35.65
CA CYS A 15 -21.46 -13.31 35.98
C CYS A 15 -21.98 -12.38 34.87
N LEU A 16 -23.00 -11.58 35.19
CA LEU A 16 -23.41 -10.41 34.43
C LEU A 16 -22.33 -9.34 34.57
N GLY A 17 -21.22 -9.51 33.84
CA GLY A 17 -20.27 -8.46 33.59
C GLY A 17 -20.88 -7.50 32.59
N THR A 18 -21.17 -6.27 33.00
CA THR A 18 -21.43 -5.17 32.09
C THR A 18 -20.24 -5.05 31.14
N SER A 19 -20.43 -5.47 29.90
CA SER A 19 -19.50 -5.25 28.81
C SER A 19 -19.34 -3.75 28.65
N ALA A 20 -18.33 -3.17 29.31
CA ALA A 20 -17.88 -1.84 29.01
C ALA A 20 -17.56 -1.83 27.52
N ARG A 21 -18.32 -1.05 26.74
CA ARG A 21 -18.05 -0.82 25.33
C ARG A 21 -16.57 -0.45 25.22
N THR A 22 -15.81 -1.29 24.52
CA THR A 22 -14.48 -0.95 24.05
C THR A 22 -14.59 0.44 23.41
N PRO A 23 -13.79 1.44 23.82
CA PRO A 23 -13.78 2.70 23.11
C PRO A 23 -13.49 2.39 21.64
N VAL A 24 -14.39 2.85 20.77
CA VAL A 24 -14.24 2.77 19.33
C VAL A 24 -12.88 3.35 18.99
N ARG A 25 -12.00 2.50 18.43
CA ARG A 25 -10.70 2.93 17.91
C ARG A 25 -10.99 3.98 16.84
N ALA A 26 -10.23 5.08 16.80
CA ALA A 26 -10.30 6.05 15.73
C ALA A 26 -9.95 5.36 14.40
N GLY A 27 -11.00 4.93 13.71
CA GLY A 27 -11.06 4.23 12.42
C GLY A 27 -12.52 4.04 12.00
N ASP A 28 -13.45 4.70 12.69
CA ASP A 28 -14.90 4.62 12.50
C ASP A 28 -15.42 5.68 11.52
N THR A 29 -14.52 6.24 10.72
CA THR A 29 -14.84 6.77 9.39
C THR A 29 -14.65 5.67 8.35
N ARG A 30 -15.19 4.46 8.60
CA ARG A 30 -15.60 3.64 7.46
C ARG A 30 -16.90 4.24 6.94
N GLY A 31 -16.78 5.40 6.28
CA GLY A 31 -17.61 5.60 5.10
C GLY A 31 -17.48 4.31 4.30
N LEU A 32 -18.63 3.75 3.86
CA LEU A 32 -18.64 2.54 3.05
C LEU A 32 -17.40 2.54 2.17
N LEU A 33 -16.58 1.49 2.24
CA LEU A 33 -15.52 1.25 1.25
C LEU A 33 -16.24 1.14 -0.09
N ALA A 34 -16.59 2.28 -0.68
CA ALA A 34 -17.07 2.36 -2.02
C ALA A 34 -15.94 1.71 -2.83
N PRO A 35 -16.26 0.85 -3.80
CA PRO A 35 -15.25 0.19 -4.62
C PRO A 35 -14.63 1.21 -5.58
N GLU A 36 -14.12 2.33 -5.06
CA GLU A 36 -13.51 3.43 -5.80
C GLU A 36 -12.33 2.92 -6.61
N ALA A 37 -11.58 1.95 -6.07
CA ALA A 37 -10.49 1.33 -6.80
C ALA A 37 -10.95 0.68 -8.11
N GLY A 38 -11.99 -0.17 -8.05
CA GLY A 38 -12.57 -0.80 -9.24
C GLY A 38 -13.28 0.20 -10.16
N ARG A 39 -13.94 1.21 -9.60
CA ARG A 39 -14.59 2.27 -10.39
C ARG A 39 -13.57 3.07 -11.19
N LEU A 40 -12.44 3.46 -10.59
CA LEU A 40 -11.39 4.21 -11.26
C LEU A 40 -10.73 3.41 -12.40
N LEU A 41 -10.65 2.09 -12.27
CA LEU A 41 -10.21 1.19 -13.34
C LEU A 41 -11.20 1.07 -14.51
N ALA A 42 -12.45 1.51 -14.34
CA ALA A 42 -13.47 1.54 -15.38
C ALA A 42 -13.70 2.96 -15.96
N THR A 43 -12.84 3.93 -15.62
CA THR A 43 -12.90 5.29 -16.16
C THR A 43 -11.98 5.48 -17.37
N SER A 44 -11.98 6.68 -17.97
CA SER A 44 -10.97 7.07 -18.97
C SER A 44 -9.58 7.23 -18.34
N PRO A 45 -8.49 7.08 -19.11
CA PRO A 45 -7.12 7.36 -18.65
C PRO A 45 -6.95 8.74 -17.99
N GLU A 46 -7.65 9.77 -18.48
CA GLU A 46 -7.57 11.13 -17.97
C GLU A 46 -8.13 11.25 -16.55
N HIS A 47 -9.35 10.77 -16.32
CA HIS A 47 -9.99 10.73 -15.00
C HIS A 47 -9.21 9.86 -14.01
N PHE A 48 -8.64 8.74 -14.47
CA PHE A 48 -7.74 7.92 -13.65
C PHE A 48 -6.52 8.72 -13.18
N MET A 49 -5.87 9.46 -14.09
CA MET A 49 -4.73 10.30 -13.76
C MET A 49 -5.07 11.49 -12.88
N GLU A 50 -6.26 12.07 -13.02
CA GLU A 50 -6.75 13.10 -12.10
C GLU A 50 -6.89 12.56 -10.68
N ALA A 51 -7.49 11.37 -10.52
CA ALA A 51 -7.57 10.69 -9.23
C ALA A 51 -6.18 10.41 -8.65
N CYS A 52 -5.26 9.88 -9.46
CA CYS A 52 -3.87 9.67 -9.05
C CYS A 52 -3.22 10.94 -8.49
N ARG A 53 -3.35 12.07 -9.20
CA ARG A 53 -2.78 13.35 -8.77
C ARG A 53 -3.42 13.84 -7.47
N ARG A 54 -4.74 13.71 -7.32
CA ARG A 54 -5.45 14.09 -6.09
C ARG A 54 -4.93 13.28 -4.91
N ASP A 55 -4.89 11.96 -5.02
CA ASP A 55 -4.44 11.06 -3.96
C ASP A 55 -2.99 11.39 -3.55
N ILE A 56 -2.10 11.65 -4.52
CA ILE A 56 -0.72 12.10 -4.27
C ILE A 56 -0.67 13.44 -3.53
N GLN A 57 -1.48 14.42 -3.94
CA GLN A 57 -1.50 15.74 -3.30
C GLN A 57 -2.04 15.67 -1.86
N GLU A 58 -3.05 14.83 -1.62
CA GLU A 58 -3.58 14.58 -0.30
C GLU A 58 -2.53 13.95 0.63
N ALA A 59 -1.85 12.90 0.17
CA ALA A 59 -0.77 12.27 0.92
C ALA A 59 0.39 13.23 1.20
N ARG A 60 0.82 14.03 0.20
CA ARG A 60 1.83 15.08 0.38
C ARG A 60 1.40 16.11 1.41
N GLY A 61 0.14 16.55 1.34
CA GLY A 61 -0.43 17.48 2.30
C GLY A 61 -0.41 16.92 3.72
N ALA A 62 -0.78 15.65 3.90
CA ALA A 62 -0.73 14.97 5.19
C ALA A 62 0.68 14.88 5.76
N VAL A 63 1.67 14.47 4.96
CA VAL A 63 3.07 14.43 5.38
C VAL A 63 3.61 15.82 5.70
N ALA A 64 3.28 16.83 4.89
CA ALA A 64 3.72 18.20 5.13
C ALA A 64 3.23 18.72 6.50
N ARG A 65 1.97 18.44 6.88
CA ARG A 65 1.43 18.82 8.19
C ARG A 65 2.24 18.29 9.37
N LEU A 66 2.87 17.11 9.24
CA LEU A 66 3.73 16.54 10.29
C LEU A 66 4.91 17.48 10.63
N THR A 67 5.41 18.20 9.63
CA THR A 67 6.62 19.03 9.77
C THR A 67 6.33 20.52 9.96
N THR A 68 5.14 20.99 9.60
CA THR A 68 4.74 22.41 9.66
C THR A 68 4.35 22.86 11.08
N PRO A 69 5.01 23.88 11.66
CA PRO A 69 4.59 24.46 12.94
C PRO A 69 3.14 24.97 12.89
N GLY A 70 2.37 24.70 13.95
CA GLY A 70 0.96 25.10 14.06
C GLY A 70 -0.05 24.21 13.30
N ALA A 71 0.41 23.40 12.33
CA ALA A 71 -0.42 22.40 11.64
C ALA A 71 -0.17 20.96 12.11
N ARG A 72 0.91 20.75 12.87
CA ARG A 72 1.29 19.44 13.40
C ARG A 72 0.23 18.88 14.37
N PRO A 73 -0.19 17.62 14.22
CA PRO A 73 -1.05 16.95 15.20
C PRO A 73 -0.44 16.98 16.61
N VAL A 74 -1.27 17.23 17.62
CA VAL A 74 -0.83 17.47 19.00
C VAL A 74 -0.62 16.20 19.81
N THR A 75 -1.28 15.09 19.46
CA THR A 75 -1.14 13.80 20.15
C THR A 75 -0.27 12.84 19.35
N THR A 76 0.43 11.93 20.04
CA THR A 76 1.18 10.84 19.41
C THR A 76 0.29 10.02 18.49
N GLU A 77 -0.92 9.67 18.94
CA GLU A 77 -1.88 8.90 18.14
C GLU A 77 -2.24 9.63 16.84
N ALA A 78 -2.67 10.90 16.92
CA ALA A 78 -3.05 11.65 15.72
C ALA A 78 -1.88 11.87 14.76
N LEU A 79 -0.66 12.03 15.27
CA LEU A 79 0.54 12.17 14.44
C LEU A 79 0.86 10.88 13.69
N LEU A 80 0.81 9.75 14.41
CA LEU A 80 1.04 8.43 13.85
C LEU A 80 -0.04 8.05 12.84
N THR A 81 -1.33 8.26 13.16
CA THR A 81 -2.45 8.05 12.24
C THR A 81 -2.31 8.90 10.98
N THR A 82 -1.94 10.19 11.11
CA THR A 82 -1.74 11.05 9.94
C THR A 82 -0.64 10.52 9.00
N TYR A 83 0.44 9.97 9.55
CA TYR A 83 1.49 9.35 8.73
C TYR A 83 1.02 8.04 8.11
N ASP A 84 0.38 7.17 8.89
CA ASP A 84 -0.12 5.87 8.45
C ASP A 84 -1.15 6.02 7.32
N ASP A 85 -2.14 6.89 7.49
CA ASP A 85 -3.19 7.16 6.49
C ASP A 85 -2.58 7.72 5.19
N ALA A 86 -1.57 8.59 5.28
CA ALA A 86 -0.88 9.12 4.11
C ALA A 86 -0.15 8.01 3.33
N MET A 87 0.51 7.10 4.04
CA MET A 87 1.20 5.97 3.41
C MET A 87 0.21 4.95 2.84
N ALA A 88 -0.88 4.66 3.56
CA ALA A 88 -1.96 3.79 3.12
C ALA A 88 -2.63 4.32 1.84
N LEU A 89 -2.87 5.63 1.75
CA LEU A 89 -3.40 6.24 0.53
C LEU A 89 -2.45 6.02 -0.66
N LEU A 90 -1.14 6.19 -0.47
CA LEU A 90 -0.16 5.89 -1.52
C LEU A 90 -0.13 4.40 -1.87
N ASP A 91 -0.26 3.49 -0.89
CA ASP A 91 -0.39 2.04 -1.11
C ASP A 91 -1.61 1.69 -1.95
N ASP A 92 -2.77 2.28 -1.66
CA ASP A 92 -3.99 2.08 -2.43
C ASP A 92 -3.87 2.62 -3.86
N THR A 93 -3.28 3.81 -4.03
CA THR A 93 -3.06 4.42 -5.35
C THR A 93 -2.12 3.58 -6.21
N VAL A 94 -1.00 3.08 -5.66
CA VAL A 94 -0.06 2.25 -6.42
C VAL A 94 -0.64 0.86 -6.68
N GLY A 95 -1.35 0.26 -5.72
CA GLY A 95 -1.97 -1.06 -5.88
C GLY A 95 -3.00 -1.07 -7.01
N ARG A 96 -3.85 -0.04 -7.08
CA ARG A 96 -4.78 0.16 -8.20
C ARG A 96 -4.03 0.37 -9.53
N SER A 97 -2.98 1.19 -9.53
CA SER A 97 -2.19 1.46 -10.73
C SER A 97 -1.52 0.19 -11.27
N GLY A 98 -0.98 -0.65 -10.40
CA GLY A 98 -0.40 -1.93 -10.82
C GLY A 98 -1.40 -2.86 -11.48
N ILE A 99 -2.63 -2.95 -10.96
CA ILE A 99 -3.70 -3.68 -11.64
C ILE A 99 -3.94 -3.08 -13.04
N GLY A 100 -4.14 -1.76 -13.12
CA GLY A 100 -4.37 -1.05 -14.38
C GLY A 100 -3.26 -1.26 -15.41
N ALA A 101 -1.99 -1.18 -14.99
CA ALA A 101 -0.83 -1.35 -15.86
C ALA A 101 -0.71 -2.77 -16.43
N ASN A 102 -1.10 -3.79 -15.66
CA ASN A 102 -0.89 -5.19 -16.05
C ASN A 102 -2.07 -5.83 -16.77
N VAL A 103 -3.32 -5.42 -16.48
CA VAL A 103 -4.51 -6.18 -16.92
C VAL A 103 -5.51 -5.38 -17.73
N HIS A 104 -5.35 -4.06 -17.83
CA HIS A 104 -6.32 -3.24 -18.55
C HIS A 104 -6.23 -3.49 -20.07
N PRO A 105 -7.36 -3.69 -20.79
CA PRO A 105 -7.32 -4.00 -22.22
C PRO A 105 -6.82 -2.84 -23.09
N ASP A 106 -7.14 -1.60 -22.71
CA ASP A 106 -6.66 -0.39 -23.40
C ASP A 106 -5.19 -0.07 -23.04
N ALA A 107 -4.35 0.03 -24.07
CA ALA A 107 -2.94 0.39 -23.95
C ALA A 107 -2.72 1.82 -23.41
N ALA A 108 -3.58 2.78 -23.77
CA ALA A 108 -3.47 4.15 -23.27
C ALA A 108 -3.70 4.21 -21.75
N PHE A 109 -4.61 3.38 -21.25
CA PHE A 109 -4.86 3.23 -19.82
C PHE A 109 -3.68 2.56 -19.10
N ARG A 110 -3.11 1.49 -19.66
CA ARG A 110 -1.91 0.84 -19.09
C ARG A 110 -0.77 1.86 -18.93
N ALA A 111 -0.48 2.64 -19.97
CA ALA A 111 0.52 3.70 -19.93
C ALA A 111 0.19 4.81 -18.92
N ALA A 112 -1.09 5.15 -18.71
CA ALA A 112 -1.49 6.08 -17.66
C ALA A 112 -1.24 5.51 -16.26
N ALA A 113 -1.57 4.24 -16.06
CA ALA A 113 -1.33 3.54 -14.80
C ALA A 113 0.16 3.47 -14.46
N GLU A 114 1.04 3.11 -15.40
CA GLU A 114 2.50 3.14 -15.23
C GLU A 114 3.02 4.52 -14.80
N ARG A 115 2.50 5.60 -15.42
CA ARG A 115 2.86 6.97 -15.03
C ARG A 115 2.40 7.31 -13.61
N CYS A 116 1.26 6.80 -13.19
CA CYS A 116 0.79 6.98 -11.82
C CYS A 116 1.70 6.25 -10.82
N GLU A 117 2.10 5.00 -11.09
CA GLU A 117 3.06 4.28 -10.25
C GLU A 117 4.37 5.05 -10.09
N GLN A 118 4.95 5.52 -11.20
CA GLN A 118 6.17 6.34 -11.14
C GLN A 118 5.97 7.58 -10.27
N ALA A 119 4.82 8.25 -10.37
CA ALA A 119 4.54 9.44 -9.59
C ALA A 119 4.42 9.13 -8.09
N VAL A 120 3.76 8.02 -7.72
CA VAL A 120 3.66 7.56 -6.33
C VAL A 120 5.02 7.17 -5.77
N GLU A 121 5.82 6.40 -6.52
CA GLU A 121 7.13 5.94 -6.06
C GLU A 121 8.14 7.09 -5.89
N ARG A 122 8.09 8.13 -6.72
CA ARG A 122 8.85 9.38 -6.49
C ARG A 122 8.46 10.03 -5.17
N VAL A 123 7.17 10.11 -4.86
CA VAL A 123 6.68 10.68 -3.60
C VAL A 123 7.14 9.85 -2.40
N ARG A 124 7.10 8.52 -2.49
CA ARG A 124 7.61 7.63 -1.44
C ARG A 124 9.10 7.78 -1.21
N THR A 125 9.86 7.88 -2.30
CA THR A 125 11.30 8.18 -2.28
C THR A 125 11.56 9.46 -1.50
N ASP A 126 10.88 10.55 -1.87
CA ASP A 126 10.99 11.85 -1.20
C ASP A 126 10.66 11.76 0.29
N ILE A 127 9.55 11.11 0.65
CA ILE A 127 9.13 10.93 2.05
C ILE A 127 10.20 10.14 2.81
N SER A 128 10.71 9.03 2.27
CA SER A 128 11.68 8.16 2.93
C SER A 128 13.05 8.81 3.17
N LEU A 129 13.37 9.85 2.39
CA LEU A 129 14.59 10.64 2.48
C LEU A 129 14.39 11.96 3.23
N ASP A 130 13.16 12.35 3.59
CA ASP A 130 12.88 13.61 4.30
C ASP A 130 13.29 13.51 5.76
N ARG A 131 14.37 14.22 6.08
CA ARG A 131 14.93 14.26 7.44
C ARG A 131 13.97 14.86 8.46
N ARG A 132 13.15 15.83 8.06
CA ARG A 132 12.21 16.51 8.97
C ARG A 132 11.11 15.55 9.41
N VAL A 133 10.62 14.73 8.49
CA VAL A 133 9.61 13.69 8.80
C VAL A 133 10.20 12.65 9.74
N TYR A 134 11.42 12.17 9.44
CA TYR A 134 12.14 11.24 10.32
C TYR A 134 12.32 11.80 11.73
N ASP A 135 12.81 13.03 11.87
CA ASP A 135 13.09 13.62 13.18
C ASP A 135 11.80 13.80 14.01
N VAL A 136 10.68 14.17 13.38
CA VAL A 136 9.37 14.26 14.05
C VAL A 136 8.93 12.89 14.57
N LEU A 137 9.02 11.84 13.77
CA LEU A 137 8.64 10.48 14.17
C LEU A 137 9.58 9.91 15.23
N ALA A 138 10.88 10.18 15.11
CA ALA A 138 11.90 9.69 16.04
C ALA A 138 11.82 10.36 17.42
N ALA A 139 11.29 11.58 17.49
CA ALA A 139 11.11 12.31 18.74
C ALA A 139 9.88 11.89 19.55
N LEU A 140 9.01 11.01 19.02
CA LEU A 140 7.82 10.57 19.72
C LEU A 140 8.13 9.68 20.92
N ASP A 141 7.57 10.01 22.09
CA ASP A 141 7.49 9.07 23.20
C ASP A 141 6.37 8.05 22.94
N VAL A 142 6.78 6.82 22.60
CA VAL A 142 5.88 5.69 22.35
C VAL A 142 5.85 4.68 23.49
N THR A 143 6.48 4.98 24.65
CA THR A 143 6.57 4.03 25.77
C THR A 143 5.22 3.62 26.33
N ARG A 144 4.24 4.54 26.28
CA ARG A 144 2.85 4.33 26.71
C ARG A 144 1.94 3.72 25.64
N GLN A 145 2.44 3.51 24.42
CA GLN A 145 1.68 2.89 23.33
C GLN A 145 1.70 1.35 23.44
N ASP A 146 0.76 0.68 22.80
CA ASP A 146 0.72 -0.78 22.76
C ASP A 146 1.91 -1.41 22.01
N ALA A 147 2.13 -2.71 22.18
CA ALA A 147 3.29 -3.40 21.61
C ALA A 147 3.32 -3.41 20.07
N VAL A 148 2.15 -3.39 19.41
CA VAL A 148 2.05 -3.34 17.95
C VAL A 148 2.47 -1.96 17.46
N THR A 149 1.94 -0.90 18.06
CA THR A 149 2.29 0.48 17.73
C THR A 149 3.78 0.75 17.91
N ARG A 150 4.38 0.32 19.03
CA ARG A 150 5.83 0.46 19.25
C ARG A 150 6.65 -0.26 18.19
N ARG A 151 6.25 -1.48 17.82
CA ARG A 151 6.93 -2.27 16.78
C ARG A 151 6.80 -1.62 15.40
N TRP A 152 5.64 -1.07 15.08
CA TRP A 152 5.39 -0.39 13.81
C TRP A 152 6.26 0.88 13.70
N VAL A 153 6.29 1.75 14.71
CA VAL A 153 7.18 2.93 14.74
C VAL A 153 8.65 2.52 14.58
N ALA A 154 9.11 1.49 15.30
CA ALA A 154 10.47 0.99 15.17
C ALA A 154 10.79 0.46 13.75
N LYS A 155 9.81 -0.11 13.05
CA LYS A 155 9.95 -0.53 11.64
C LYS A 155 10.01 0.68 10.71
N VAL A 156 9.14 1.67 10.90
CA VAL A 156 9.11 2.92 10.11
C VAL A 156 10.48 3.60 10.20
N LEU A 157 10.98 3.88 11.41
CA LEU A 157 12.28 4.53 11.61
C LEU A 157 13.45 3.74 10.99
N ARG A 158 13.41 2.40 11.08
CA ARG A 158 14.39 1.54 10.41
C ARG A 158 14.30 1.64 8.88
N GLY A 159 13.10 1.77 8.33
CA GLY A 159 12.85 1.99 6.91
C GLY A 159 13.54 3.27 6.41
N PHE A 160 13.31 4.39 7.09
CA PHE A 160 14.00 5.66 6.82
C PHE A 160 15.53 5.54 6.87
N GLN A 161 16.06 4.88 7.89
CA GLN A 161 17.52 4.67 8.01
C GLN A 161 18.07 3.81 6.87
N ARG A 162 17.34 2.78 6.42
CA ARG A 162 17.71 1.96 5.27
C ARG A 162 17.61 2.71 3.94
N ALA A 163 16.65 3.63 3.82
CA ALA A 163 16.54 4.53 2.67
C ALA A 163 17.70 5.53 2.61
N GLY A 164 18.36 5.79 3.74
CA GLY A 164 19.53 6.67 3.81
C GLY A 164 19.23 8.07 4.35
N VAL A 165 18.13 8.26 5.09
CA VAL A 165 17.78 9.56 5.71
C VAL A 165 18.88 10.12 6.61
N ASN A 166 19.75 9.25 7.14
CA ASN A 166 20.85 9.60 8.04
C ASN A 166 22.16 9.91 7.31
N ARG A 167 22.17 9.94 5.97
CA ARG A 167 23.31 10.33 5.15
C ARG A 167 23.32 11.84 4.91
N ASP A 168 24.44 12.36 4.41
CA ASP A 168 24.56 13.75 3.98
C ASP A 168 23.68 14.04 2.74
N GLU A 169 23.48 15.33 2.44
CA GLU A 169 22.60 15.77 1.35
C GLU A 169 23.04 15.23 -0.01
N ALA A 170 24.34 15.26 -0.31
CA ALA A 170 24.85 14.78 -1.60
C ALA A 170 24.61 13.28 -1.78
N THR A 171 24.80 12.50 -0.71
CA THR A 171 24.47 11.08 -0.70
C THR A 171 22.96 10.84 -0.87
N ARG A 172 22.10 11.60 -0.19
CA ARG A 172 20.63 11.47 -0.34
C ARG A 172 20.17 11.82 -1.76
N GLU A 173 20.75 12.85 -2.38
CA GLU A 173 20.49 13.19 -3.77
C GLU A 173 20.88 12.04 -4.71
N ARG A 174 22.05 11.44 -4.49
CA ARG A 174 22.47 10.27 -5.27
C ARG A 174 21.51 9.09 -5.10
N VAL A 175 21.03 8.84 -3.88
CA VAL A 175 20.05 7.79 -3.62
C VAL A 175 18.73 8.08 -4.34
N ARG A 176 18.24 9.32 -4.33
CA ARG A 176 17.02 9.71 -5.06
C ARG A 176 17.15 9.41 -6.55
N MET A 177 18.24 9.86 -7.18
CA MET A 177 18.49 9.59 -8.61
C MET A 177 18.54 8.08 -8.91
N LEU A 178 19.18 7.27 -8.06
CA LEU A 178 19.21 5.81 -8.22
C LEU A 178 17.82 5.18 -8.10
N GLN A 179 16.99 5.64 -7.14
CA GLN A 179 15.64 5.11 -6.97
C GLN A 179 14.77 5.45 -8.18
N GLU A 180 14.86 6.66 -8.71
CA GLU A 180 14.17 7.07 -9.94
C GLU A 180 14.60 6.23 -11.15
N GLU A 181 15.91 5.98 -11.31
CA GLU A 181 16.44 5.13 -12.37
C GLU A 181 15.93 3.69 -12.26
N LEU A 182 15.92 3.12 -11.05
CA LEU A 182 15.43 1.76 -10.79
C LEU A 182 13.93 1.61 -11.13
N ILE A 183 13.12 2.62 -10.84
CA ILE A 183 11.69 2.62 -11.18
C ILE A 183 11.51 2.51 -12.71
N VAL A 184 12.22 3.34 -13.47
CA VAL A 184 12.13 3.34 -14.94
C VAL A 184 12.62 2.00 -15.50
N LEU A 185 13.79 1.53 -15.07
CA LEU A 185 14.36 0.26 -15.54
C LEU A 185 13.44 -0.93 -15.24
N GLY A 186 12.82 -0.97 -14.06
CA GLY A 186 11.89 -2.03 -13.68
C GLY A 186 10.66 -2.06 -14.58
N GLN A 187 10.10 -0.90 -14.90
CA GLN A 187 8.96 -0.80 -15.81
C GLN A 187 9.33 -1.17 -17.26
N GLU A 188 10.49 -0.71 -17.76
CA GLU A 188 10.96 -1.10 -19.09
C GLU A 188 11.18 -2.61 -19.20
N PHE A 189 11.76 -3.22 -18.18
CA PHE A 189 11.94 -4.67 -18.11
C PHE A 189 10.60 -5.40 -18.18
N ASN A 190 9.60 -4.99 -17.38
CA ASN A 190 8.27 -5.60 -17.41
C ASN A 190 7.60 -5.41 -18.77
N ARG A 191 7.67 -4.21 -19.36
CA ARG A 191 7.11 -3.92 -20.68
C ARG A 191 7.70 -4.84 -21.76
N HIS A 192 9.02 -5.05 -21.76
CA HIS A 192 9.64 -5.98 -22.72
C HIS A 192 9.11 -7.42 -22.61
N ILE A 193 8.68 -7.85 -21.42
CA ILE A 193 8.07 -9.17 -21.24
C ILE A 193 6.60 -9.16 -21.70
N HIS A 194 5.83 -8.14 -21.32
CA HIS A 194 4.40 -8.07 -21.62
C HIS A 194 4.09 -7.84 -23.10
N GLU A 195 4.96 -7.11 -23.82
CA GLU A 195 4.77 -6.77 -25.22
C GLU A 195 5.46 -7.76 -26.19
N ASP A 196 6.11 -8.81 -25.66
CA ASP A 196 6.78 -9.80 -26.50
C ASP A 196 5.77 -10.66 -27.28
N VAL A 197 5.89 -10.64 -28.61
CA VAL A 197 5.04 -11.39 -29.55
C VAL A 197 5.85 -12.28 -30.49
N ARG A 198 7.09 -12.63 -30.10
CA ARG A 198 7.95 -13.52 -30.87
C ARG A 198 7.28 -14.89 -31.05
N HIS A 199 7.35 -15.40 -32.28
CA HIS A 199 6.89 -16.73 -32.65
C HIS A 199 8.02 -17.53 -33.29
N LEU A 200 7.86 -18.85 -33.34
CA LEU A 200 8.75 -19.77 -34.00
C LEU A 200 7.97 -20.61 -35.01
N ASP A 201 8.40 -20.61 -36.26
CA ASP A 201 7.86 -21.50 -37.28
C ASP A 201 8.52 -22.87 -37.18
N VAL A 202 7.71 -23.92 -37.05
CA VAL A 202 8.17 -25.30 -36.98
C VAL A 202 7.43 -26.18 -37.97
N ALA A 203 8.05 -27.28 -38.40
CA ALA A 203 7.35 -28.28 -39.22
C ALA A 203 6.26 -28.97 -38.38
N PRO A 204 5.12 -29.41 -38.98
CA PRO A 204 4.06 -30.10 -38.24
C PRO A 204 4.54 -31.35 -37.49
N SER A 205 5.55 -32.04 -38.03
CA SER A 205 6.17 -33.19 -37.37
C SER A 205 6.85 -32.85 -36.05
N ALA A 206 7.29 -31.60 -35.84
CA ALA A 206 7.87 -31.14 -34.58
C ALA A 206 6.82 -30.95 -33.47
N LEU A 207 5.53 -30.92 -33.83
CA LEU A 207 4.41 -30.82 -32.90
C LEU A 207 3.79 -32.19 -32.57
N ALA A 208 4.42 -33.29 -33.00
CA ALA A 208 3.93 -34.64 -32.75
C ALA A 208 3.78 -34.92 -31.25
N GLY A 209 2.59 -35.36 -30.84
CA GLY A 209 2.25 -35.65 -29.44
C GLY A 209 1.49 -34.53 -28.73
N LEU A 210 1.34 -33.36 -29.34
CA LEU A 210 0.46 -32.30 -28.83
C LEU A 210 -1.01 -32.57 -29.20
N PRO A 211 -1.98 -32.05 -28.41
CA PRO A 211 -3.41 -32.15 -28.72
C PRO A 211 -3.77 -31.55 -30.08
N GLU A 212 -4.71 -32.16 -30.79
CA GLU A 212 -5.10 -31.74 -32.14
C GLU A 212 -5.71 -30.32 -32.16
N ASP A 213 -6.48 -29.96 -31.14
CA ASP A 213 -7.04 -28.62 -30.99
C ASP A 213 -5.96 -27.56 -30.76
N TYR A 214 -4.91 -27.88 -30.00
CA TYR A 214 -3.74 -27.02 -29.84
C TYR A 214 -3.01 -26.79 -31.17
N VAL A 215 -2.70 -27.87 -31.90
CA VAL A 215 -2.02 -27.80 -33.22
C VAL A 215 -2.84 -27.09 -34.28
N ARG A 216 -4.18 -27.11 -34.18
CA ARG A 216 -5.04 -26.36 -35.11
C ARG A 216 -5.11 -24.87 -34.81
N THR A 217 -4.84 -24.46 -33.57
CA THR A 217 -4.99 -23.08 -33.09
C THR A 217 -3.67 -22.31 -33.01
N HIS A 218 -2.54 -22.97 -33.31
CA HIS A 218 -1.18 -22.43 -33.31
C HIS A 218 -0.46 -22.87 -34.58
#